data_AF-A0A6B3IFM3-F1
#
_entry.id   AF-A0A6B3IFM3-F1
#
_cell.length_a   1.000
_cell.length_b   1.000
_cell.length_c   1.000
_cell.angle_alpha   90.00
_cell.angle_beta   90.00
_cell.angle_gamma   90.00
#
_symmetry.space_group_name_H-M   'P 1'
#
loop_
_entity.id
_entity.type
_entity.pdbx_description
1 polymer ?
#
loop_
_entity_poly.entity_id
_entity_poly.type
_entity_poly.pdbx_seq_one_letter_code
_entity_poly.pdbx_strand_id
1 'polypeptide(L)'
;MRDETIRTGVVRPAGIPEQQARPHPVDGADGSQSLNVAVEQSQERAGQMSEHGHHDPHDRSRARALFIELRELPDGSAEKAELRNRLVRMHLPLVEHLARRFRNRGEPLDDLTQVATIGLIKSVDRFDPDRGVEFSTYATPTVVGEIKRHFRDKGWAVRVPRRLQELRLSLTTATAELSQQHGRSPTVHELAERLGISEEEVLEG
;
A
#
# COMPACT_ATOMS: atom_id res chain seq x y z
N MET A 1 29.93 -77.78 14.84
CA MET A 1 28.86 -78.32 15.71
C MET A 1 28.67 -77.32 16.85
N ARG A 2 27.47 -76.71 16.95
CA ARG A 2 26.69 -76.25 18.14
C ARG A 2 27.46 -75.51 19.26
N ASP A 3 26.99 -74.44 19.91
CA ASP A 3 25.67 -73.84 20.13
C ASP A 3 25.85 -72.48 20.86
N GLU A 4 24.74 -71.78 21.16
CA GLU A 4 24.50 -70.94 22.35
C GLU A 4 25.22 -69.57 22.50
N THR A 5 24.62 -68.45 22.93
CA THR A 5 23.26 -68.07 23.36
C THR A 5 23.19 -66.54 23.27
N ILE A 6 22.11 -65.99 22.70
CA ILE A 6 21.81 -64.54 22.77
C ILE A 6 21.17 -64.24 24.13
N ARG A 7 21.78 -63.36 24.93
CA ARG A 7 21.16 -62.77 26.13
C ARG A 7 20.86 -61.28 25.92
N THR A 8 19.57 -61.01 25.83
CA THR A 8 18.88 -59.72 25.90
C THR A 8 19.25 -58.94 27.16
N GLY A 9 19.71 -57.70 27.00
CA GLY A 9 19.88 -56.71 28.06
C GLY A 9 19.10 -55.44 27.76
N VAL A 10 17.98 -55.25 28.44
CA VAL A 10 17.16 -54.03 28.43
C VAL A 10 17.92 -52.94 29.19
N VAL A 11 18.27 -51.85 28.51
CA VAL A 11 18.81 -50.63 29.15
C VAL A 11 17.70 -49.57 29.16
N ARG A 12 17.31 -49.16 30.38
CA ARG A 12 16.35 -48.08 30.65
C ARG A 12 17.00 -46.71 30.32
N PRO A 13 16.26 -45.73 29.80
CA PRO A 13 16.83 -44.42 29.47
C PRO A 13 17.16 -43.62 30.73
N ALA A 14 18.33 -42.98 30.70
CA ALA A 14 18.82 -42.05 31.73
C ALA A 14 17.95 -40.79 31.80
N GLY A 15 17.74 -40.30 33.02
CA GLY A 15 16.93 -39.11 33.33
C GLY A 15 17.52 -37.82 32.73
N ILE A 16 16.63 -36.95 32.30
CA ILE A 16 16.93 -35.58 31.89
C ILE A 16 17.20 -34.77 33.16
N PRO A 17 18.31 -34.01 33.27
CA PRO A 17 18.52 -33.11 34.39
C PRO A 17 17.62 -31.87 34.28
N GLU A 18 17.00 -31.53 35.41
CA GLU A 18 16.24 -30.31 35.70
C GLU A 18 17.02 -29.06 35.23
N GLN A 19 16.55 -28.41 34.17
CA GLN A 19 17.04 -27.09 33.76
C GLN A 19 16.19 -26.00 34.38
N GLN A 20 16.88 -25.15 35.14
CA GLN A 20 16.42 -24.02 35.93
C GLN A 20 15.40 -23.13 35.23
N ALA A 21 14.35 -22.81 35.98
CA ALA A 21 13.34 -21.81 35.65
C ALA A 21 13.96 -20.45 35.32
N ARG A 22 13.61 -19.90 34.16
CA ARG A 22 13.79 -18.47 33.86
C ARG A 22 12.53 -17.70 34.28
N PRO A 23 12.67 -16.46 34.77
CA PRO A 23 11.58 -15.70 35.38
C PRO A 23 10.57 -15.20 34.34
N HIS A 24 9.29 -15.21 34.73
CA HIS A 24 8.22 -14.45 34.08
C HIS A 24 8.48 -12.94 34.26
N PRO A 25 8.43 -12.12 33.19
CA PRO A 25 8.10 -10.73 33.33
C PRO A 25 6.57 -10.58 33.39
N VAL A 26 6.15 -9.89 34.45
CA VAL A 26 4.79 -9.46 34.76
C VAL A 26 4.27 -8.43 33.76
N ASP A 27 2.94 -8.39 33.62
CA ASP A 27 2.16 -7.40 32.88
C ASP A 27 2.54 -5.94 33.15
N GLY A 28 2.39 -5.10 32.13
CA GLY A 28 2.06 -3.70 32.29
C GLY A 28 2.90 -2.70 31.49
N ALA A 29 2.53 -2.45 30.23
CA ALA A 29 2.72 -1.16 29.56
C ALA A 29 1.92 -1.09 28.25
N ASP A 30 0.74 -0.47 28.35
CA ASP A 30 0.13 0.46 27.38
C ASP A 30 0.27 0.16 25.86
N GLY A 31 -0.62 -0.71 25.36
CA GLY A 31 -0.80 -1.00 23.93
C GLY A 31 -1.52 0.08 23.13
N SER A 32 -1.77 1.27 23.69
CA SER A 32 -2.51 2.35 23.02
C SER A 32 -1.61 3.39 22.34
N GLN A 33 -0.29 3.42 22.62
CA GLN A 33 0.63 4.39 22.00
C GLN A 33 1.17 3.94 20.63
N SER A 34 1.27 2.64 20.36
CA SER A 34 1.85 2.13 19.09
C SER A 34 0.97 2.29 17.86
N LEU A 35 -0.34 2.50 18.04
CA LEU A 35 -1.28 2.71 16.93
C LEU A 35 -1.31 4.17 16.45
N ASN A 36 -1.04 5.14 17.32
CA ASN A 36 -1.07 6.56 16.95
C ASN A 36 0.15 6.97 16.12
N VAL A 37 1.34 6.42 16.43
CA VAL A 37 2.59 6.73 15.71
C VAL A 37 2.56 6.24 14.25
N ALA A 38 1.84 5.15 13.96
CA ALA A 38 1.70 4.62 12.60
C ALA A 38 0.74 5.44 11.71
N VAL A 39 -0.22 6.15 12.33
CA VAL A 39 -1.20 6.98 11.62
C VAL A 39 -0.60 8.35 11.28
N GLU A 40 0.23 8.94 12.15
CA GLU A 40 0.90 10.22 11.90
C GLU A 40 2.01 10.12 10.85
N GLN A 41 2.81 9.05 10.85
CA GLN A 41 3.84 8.82 9.82
C GLN A 41 3.25 8.56 8.41
N SER A 42 2.00 8.10 8.35
CA SER A 42 1.25 7.93 7.11
C SER A 42 0.76 9.28 6.53
N GLN A 43 0.61 10.29 7.39
CA GLN A 43 0.20 11.65 6.97
C GLN A 43 1.36 12.45 6.40
N GLU A 44 2.59 12.27 6.91
CA GLU A 44 3.77 12.99 6.41
C GLU A 44 4.31 12.44 5.08
N ARG A 45 4.24 11.11 4.87
CA ARG A 45 4.68 10.48 3.60
C ARG A 45 3.75 10.72 2.43
N ALA A 46 2.49 11.07 2.67
CA ALA A 46 1.53 11.39 1.61
C ALA A 46 1.87 12.69 0.87
N GLY A 47 2.68 13.58 1.48
CA GLY A 47 3.12 14.85 0.87
C GLY A 47 4.18 14.71 -0.24
N GLN A 48 4.82 13.55 -0.39
CA GLN A 48 5.95 13.37 -1.31
C GLN A 48 5.64 12.54 -2.57
N MET A 49 4.41 12.04 -2.73
CA MET A 49 4.00 11.18 -3.85
C MET A 49 3.43 11.94 -5.08
N SER A 50 3.77 13.21 -5.24
CA SER A 50 3.09 14.12 -6.18
C SER A 50 3.93 14.54 -7.39
N GLU A 51 4.67 13.65 -8.08
CA GLU A 51 5.42 14.12 -9.27
C GLU A 51 5.35 13.32 -10.58
N HIS A 52 4.68 12.16 -10.69
CA HIS A 52 4.67 11.44 -11.98
C HIS A 52 3.29 11.01 -12.48
N GLY A 53 2.42 12.00 -12.61
CA GLY A 53 1.40 12.04 -13.65
C GLY A 53 1.47 13.43 -14.27
N HIS A 54 1.71 13.53 -15.58
CA HIS A 54 1.76 14.81 -16.31
C HIS A 54 0.36 15.45 -16.29
N HIS A 55 -0.03 16.02 -15.16
CA HIS A 55 -1.21 16.85 -15.01
C HIS A 55 -0.72 18.29 -15.05
N ASP A 56 -1.17 19.02 -16.08
CA ASP A 56 -0.85 20.42 -16.25
C ASP A 56 -1.12 21.16 -14.92
N PRO A 57 -0.21 21.99 -14.39
CA PRO A 57 -0.49 22.85 -13.25
C PRO A 57 -1.79 23.65 -13.37
N HIS A 58 -2.22 23.97 -14.59
CA HIS A 58 -3.53 24.54 -14.89
C HIS A 58 -4.69 23.58 -14.62
N ASP A 59 -4.54 22.28 -14.89
CA ASP A 59 -5.58 21.27 -14.60
C ASP A 59 -5.79 21.09 -13.09
N ARG A 60 -4.73 21.19 -12.27
CA ARG A 60 -4.83 21.15 -10.80
C ARG A 60 -5.63 22.33 -10.24
N SER A 61 -5.27 23.55 -10.65
CA SER A 61 -5.95 24.77 -10.23
C SER A 61 -7.41 24.78 -10.70
N ARG A 62 -7.67 24.24 -11.89
CA ARG A 62 -9.01 24.09 -12.47
C ARG A 62 -9.85 23.06 -11.70
N ALA A 63 -9.29 21.91 -11.34
CA ALA A 63 -9.99 20.89 -10.57
C ALA A 63 -10.43 21.42 -9.20
N ARG A 64 -9.55 22.14 -8.50
CA ARG A 64 -9.86 22.75 -7.20
C ARG A 64 -11.02 23.75 -7.30
N ALA A 65 -11.03 24.63 -8.30
CA ALA A 65 -12.12 25.58 -8.52
C ALA A 65 -13.47 24.87 -8.72
N LEU A 66 -13.49 23.77 -9.48
CA LEU A 66 -14.70 22.97 -9.70
C LEU A 66 -15.20 22.31 -8.41
N PHE A 67 -14.32 21.90 -7.50
CA PHE A 67 -14.72 21.35 -6.20
C PHE A 67 -15.33 22.41 -5.27
N ILE A 68 -14.84 23.65 -5.33
CA ILE A 68 -15.43 24.78 -4.60
C ILE A 68 -16.84 25.05 -5.15
N GLU A 69 -16.98 25.17 -6.47
CA GLU A 69 -18.28 25.36 -7.13
C GLU A 69 -19.27 24.23 -6.80
N LEU A 70 -18.81 22.97 -6.77
CA LEU A 70 -19.64 21.81 -6.43
C LEU A 70 -20.26 21.91 -5.03
N ARG A 71 -19.56 22.52 -4.06
CA ARG A 71 -20.04 22.67 -2.68
C ARG A 71 -21.14 23.72 -2.56
N GLU A 72 -21.09 24.77 -3.37
CA GLU A 72 -22.08 25.86 -3.36
C GLU A 72 -23.41 25.47 -4.03
N LEU A 73 -23.42 24.40 -4.84
CA LEU A 73 -24.62 23.94 -5.53
C LEU A 73 -25.56 23.18 -4.57
N PRO A 74 -26.89 23.37 -4.69
CA PRO A 74 -27.88 22.66 -3.88
C PRO A 74 -27.81 21.15 -4.07
N ASP A 75 -27.98 20.41 -2.97
CA ASP A 75 -28.08 18.95 -3.03
C ASP A 75 -29.28 18.52 -3.90
N GLY A 76 -29.05 17.52 -4.76
CA GLY A 76 -30.07 17.00 -5.67
C GLY A 76 -30.31 17.84 -6.93
N SER A 77 -29.64 18.98 -7.10
CA SER A 77 -29.71 19.75 -8.35
C SER A 77 -29.07 19.02 -9.53
N ALA A 78 -29.61 19.23 -10.73
CA ALA A 78 -29.08 18.64 -11.96
C ALA A 78 -27.67 19.17 -12.26
N GLU A 79 -27.45 20.45 -11.97
CA GLU A 79 -26.18 21.16 -12.11
C GLU A 79 -25.10 20.53 -11.24
N LYS A 80 -25.41 20.19 -9.97
CA LYS A 80 -24.47 19.51 -9.08
C LYS A 80 -24.11 18.12 -9.59
N ALA A 81 -25.10 17.37 -10.08
CA ALA A 81 -24.87 16.05 -10.66
C ALA A 81 -23.99 16.12 -11.91
N GLU A 82 -24.20 17.11 -12.78
CA GLU A 82 -23.40 17.32 -13.98
C GLU A 82 -21.95 17.72 -13.65
N LEU A 83 -21.76 18.66 -12.72
CA LEU A 83 -20.44 19.10 -12.28
C LEU A 83 -19.66 17.96 -11.61
N ARG A 84 -20.34 17.16 -10.78
CA ARG A 84 -19.78 15.93 -10.20
C ARG A 84 -19.34 14.95 -11.28
N ASN A 85 -20.17 14.69 -12.28
CA ASN A 85 -19.83 13.80 -13.40
C ASN A 85 -18.64 14.35 -14.21
N ARG A 86 -18.53 15.66 -14.37
CA ARG A 86 -17.37 16.31 -14.98
C ARG A 86 -16.09 16.08 -14.17
N LEU A 87 -16.15 16.25 -12.85
CA LEU A 87 -15.02 15.97 -11.96
C LEU A 87 -14.58 14.51 -12.01
N VAL A 88 -15.52 13.57 -12.05
CA VAL A 88 -15.21 12.14 -12.24
C VAL A 88 -14.52 11.90 -13.58
N ARG A 89 -15.09 12.41 -14.69
CA ARG A 89 -14.50 12.25 -16.04
C ARG A 89 -13.08 12.80 -16.15
N MET A 90 -12.83 13.96 -15.53
CA MET A 90 -11.50 14.59 -15.49
C MET A 90 -10.44 13.69 -14.83
N HIS A 91 -10.85 12.85 -13.88
CA HIS A 91 -9.93 12.00 -13.11
C HIS A 91 -9.98 10.51 -13.52
N LEU A 92 -10.67 10.16 -14.60
CA LEU A 92 -10.62 8.79 -15.14
C LEU A 92 -9.20 8.32 -15.51
N PRO A 93 -8.29 9.15 -16.08
CA PRO A 93 -6.93 8.72 -16.35
C PRO A 93 -6.15 8.27 -15.10
N LEU A 94 -6.40 8.92 -13.95
CA LEU A 94 -5.82 8.49 -12.67
C LEU A 94 -6.31 7.09 -12.29
N VAL A 95 -7.61 6.82 -12.47
CA VAL A 95 -8.22 5.52 -12.20
C VAL A 95 -7.63 4.43 -13.08
N GLU A 96 -7.53 4.68 -14.39
CA GLU A 96 -6.92 3.73 -15.32
C GLU A 96 -5.46 3.43 -14.95
N HIS A 97 -4.69 4.47 -14.63
CA HIS A 97 -3.31 4.31 -14.20
C HIS A 97 -3.21 3.45 -12.94
N LEU A 98 -4.04 3.70 -11.92
CA LEU A 98 -4.06 2.92 -10.69
C LEU A 98 -4.51 1.46 -10.93
N ALA A 99 -5.54 1.23 -11.74
CA ALA A 99 -6.03 -0.10 -12.07
C ALA A 99 -5.00 -0.93 -12.85
N ARG A 100 -4.25 -0.30 -13.77
CA ARG A 100 -3.20 -0.95 -14.57
C ARG A 100 -2.11 -1.60 -13.72
N ARG A 101 -1.81 -1.05 -12.55
CA ARG A 101 -0.86 -1.62 -11.58
C ARG A 101 -1.31 -2.98 -11.04
N PHE A 102 -2.61 -3.28 -11.12
CA PHE A 102 -3.23 -4.53 -10.65
C PHE A 102 -3.50 -5.56 -11.77
N ARG A 103 -3.09 -5.30 -13.02
CA ARG A 103 -3.24 -6.23 -14.15
C ARG A 103 -2.62 -7.60 -13.90
N ASN A 104 -3.08 -8.60 -14.67
CA ASN A 104 -2.58 -9.97 -14.67
C ASN A 104 -2.66 -10.68 -13.30
N ARG A 105 -3.65 -10.31 -12.47
CA ARG A 105 -3.87 -10.86 -11.12
C ARG A 105 -5.13 -11.71 -11.01
N GLY A 106 -5.57 -12.28 -12.12
CA GLY A 106 -6.78 -13.14 -12.17
C GLY A 106 -8.08 -12.37 -12.31
N GLU A 107 -8.03 -11.05 -12.48
CA GLU A 107 -9.19 -10.19 -12.75
C GLU A 107 -8.99 -9.38 -14.04
N PRO A 108 -10.02 -9.25 -14.89
CA PRO A 108 -9.97 -8.40 -16.07
C PRO A 108 -9.67 -6.94 -15.70
N LEU A 109 -8.89 -6.25 -16.53
CA LEU A 109 -8.56 -4.84 -16.31
C LEU A 109 -9.82 -3.96 -16.24
N ASP A 110 -10.83 -4.26 -17.04
CA ASP A 110 -12.08 -3.50 -17.08
C ASP A 110 -12.84 -3.59 -15.76
N ASP A 111 -12.83 -4.77 -15.12
CA ASP A 111 -13.44 -4.97 -13.79
C ASP A 111 -12.68 -4.20 -12.71
N LEU A 112 -11.35 -4.22 -12.77
CA LEU A 112 -10.50 -3.44 -11.87
C LEU A 112 -10.72 -1.93 -12.05
N THR A 113 -10.89 -1.48 -13.29
CA THR A 113 -11.16 -0.08 -13.63
C THR A 113 -12.53 0.35 -13.11
N GLN A 114 -13.55 -0.51 -13.20
CA GLN A 114 -14.87 -0.25 -12.63
C GLN A 114 -14.82 -0.11 -11.11
N VAL A 115 -14.15 -1.05 -10.43
CA VAL A 115 -13.97 -1.00 -8.97
C VAL A 115 -13.21 0.25 -8.55
N ALA A 116 -12.14 0.58 -9.25
CA ALA A 116 -11.35 1.79 -9.01
C ALA A 116 -12.19 3.06 -9.24
N THR A 117 -13.07 3.07 -10.24
CA THR A 117 -14.01 4.17 -10.53
C THR A 117 -15.00 4.37 -9.37
N ILE A 118 -15.46 3.29 -8.73
CA ILE A 118 -16.30 3.40 -7.51
C ILE A 118 -15.54 4.12 -6.40
N GLY A 119 -14.25 3.81 -6.22
CA GLY A 119 -13.37 4.52 -5.28
C GLY A 119 -13.25 6.00 -5.61
N LEU A 120 -13.03 6.34 -6.88
CA LEU A 120 -12.94 7.72 -7.34
C LEU A 120 -14.23 8.48 -7.05
N ILE A 121 -15.38 7.90 -7.39
CA ILE A 121 -16.69 8.48 -7.14
C ILE A 121 -16.87 8.80 -5.65
N LYS A 122 -16.55 7.84 -4.77
CA LYS A 122 -16.61 8.02 -3.31
C LYS A 122 -15.70 9.15 -2.83
N SER A 123 -14.54 9.33 -3.46
CA SER A 123 -13.61 10.41 -3.15
C SER A 123 -14.13 11.76 -3.64
N VAL A 124 -14.70 11.85 -4.84
CA VAL A 124 -15.33 13.09 -5.33
C VAL A 124 -16.43 13.56 -4.37
N ASP A 125 -17.24 12.62 -3.87
CA ASP A 125 -18.36 12.92 -2.97
C ASP A 125 -17.92 13.44 -1.58
N ARG A 126 -16.68 13.16 -1.16
CA ARG A 126 -16.19 13.43 0.20
C ARG A 126 -15.01 14.38 0.27
N PHE A 127 -14.47 14.79 -0.88
CA PHE A 127 -13.30 15.64 -0.92
C PHE A 127 -13.63 17.04 -0.44
N ASP A 128 -12.69 17.60 0.32
CA ASP A 128 -12.79 18.94 0.88
C ASP A 128 -11.60 19.78 0.39
N PRO A 129 -11.82 20.76 -0.51
CA PRO A 129 -10.76 21.56 -1.09
C PRO A 129 -10.08 22.52 -0.09
N ASP A 130 -10.63 22.71 1.11
CA ASP A 130 -10.06 23.59 2.14
C ASP A 130 -8.91 22.93 2.92
N ARG A 131 -8.76 21.60 2.81
CA ARG A 131 -7.71 20.83 3.51
C ARG A 131 -6.30 21.03 2.97
N GLY A 132 -6.14 21.75 1.86
CA GLY A 132 -4.84 22.09 1.29
C GLY A 132 -4.09 20.91 0.65
N VAL A 133 -4.74 19.75 0.47
CA VAL A 133 -4.18 18.59 -0.22
C VAL A 133 -4.79 18.45 -1.61
N GLU A 134 -3.99 17.97 -2.56
CA GLU A 134 -4.46 17.69 -3.92
C GLU A 134 -5.49 16.56 -3.92
N PHE A 135 -6.48 16.65 -4.82
CA PHE A 135 -7.52 15.63 -4.93
C PHE A 135 -6.96 14.24 -5.25
N SER A 136 -5.96 14.16 -6.13
CA SER A 136 -5.29 12.91 -6.48
C SER A 136 -4.63 12.24 -5.27
N THR A 137 -3.96 13.01 -4.42
CA THR A 137 -3.37 12.55 -3.15
C THR A 137 -4.44 12.01 -2.21
N TYR A 138 -5.57 12.70 -2.10
CA TYR A 138 -6.71 12.26 -1.28
C TYR A 138 -7.39 11.00 -1.83
N ALA A 139 -7.61 10.92 -3.15
CA ALA A 139 -8.39 9.87 -3.79
C ALA A 139 -7.64 8.55 -3.95
N THR A 140 -6.32 8.60 -4.18
CA THR A 140 -5.47 7.43 -4.40
C THR A 140 -5.63 6.33 -3.33
N PRO A 141 -5.54 6.61 -2.01
CA PRO A 141 -5.69 5.56 -1.00
C PRO A 141 -7.08 4.93 -1.01
N THR A 142 -8.14 5.70 -1.28
CA THR A 142 -9.51 5.17 -1.41
C THR A 142 -9.65 4.26 -2.61
N VAL A 143 -9.19 4.71 -3.78
CA VAL A 143 -9.24 3.93 -5.03
C VAL A 143 -8.48 2.61 -4.90
N VAL A 144 -7.24 2.66 -4.41
CA VAL A 144 -6.42 1.47 -4.17
C VAL A 144 -7.06 0.55 -3.13
N GLY A 145 -7.68 1.13 -2.10
CA GLY A 145 -8.42 0.40 -1.07
C GLY A 145 -9.59 -0.40 -1.64
N GLU A 146 -10.39 0.19 -2.54
CA GLU A 146 -11.48 -0.51 -3.22
C GLU A 146 -10.98 -1.67 -4.08
N ILE A 147 -9.90 -1.48 -4.84
CA ILE A 147 -9.29 -2.56 -5.64
C ILE A 147 -8.81 -3.70 -4.73
N LYS A 148 -8.09 -3.38 -3.66
CA LYS A 148 -7.60 -4.39 -2.69
C LYS A 148 -8.75 -5.12 -2.00
N ARG A 149 -9.82 -4.40 -1.65
CA ARG A 149 -11.03 -4.98 -1.08
C ARG A 149 -11.71 -5.92 -2.06
N HIS A 150 -11.83 -5.54 -3.34
CA HIS A 150 -12.39 -6.39 -4.38
C HIS A 150 -11.67 -7.74 -4.50
N PHE A 151 -10.34 -7.74 -4.48
CA PHE A 151 -9.57 -9.00 -4.44
C PHE A 151 -9.82 -9.82 -3.17
N ARG A 152 -9.98 -9.17 -2.01
CA ARG A 152 -10.30 -9.85 -0.75
C ARG A 152 -11.68 -10.50 -0.78
N ASP A 153 -12.69 -9.75 -1.24
CA ASP A 153 -14.09 -10.16 -1.24
C ASP A 153 -14.36 -11.27 -2.27
N LYS A 154 -13.56 -11.35 -3.36
CA LYS A 154 -13.62 -12.43 -4.36
C LYS A 154 -12.88 -13.74 -3.98
N GLY A 155 -12.31 -13.84 -2.78
CA GLY A 155 -11.94 -15.14 -2.19
C GLY A 155 -10.60 -15.76 -2.61
N TRP A 156 -9.74 -15.06 -3.36
CA TRP A 156 -8.33 -15.46 -3.43
C TRP A 156 -7.55 -14.78 -2.30
N ALA A 157 -7.07 -15.59 -1.35
CA ALA A 157 -6.16 -15.13 -0.31
C ALA A 157 -5.02 -14.33 -0.94
N VAL A 158 -4.91 -13.06 -0.56
CA VAL A 158 -3.89 -12.12 -1.05
C VAL A 158 -2.52 -12.63 -0.61
N ARG A 159 -1.93 -13.53 -1.38
CA ARG A 159 -0.49 -13.69 -1.40
C ARG A 159 0.02 -12.50 -2.21
N VAL A 160 0.53 -11.48 -1.51
CA VAL A 160 1.29 -10.40 -2.15
C VAL A 160 2.32 -11.08 -3.06
N PRO A 161 2.32 -10.85 -4.38
CA PRO A 161 3.18 -11.60 -5.28
C PRO A 161 4.64 -11.49 -4.88
N ARG A 162 5.38 -12.61 -5.01
CA ARG A 162 6.78 -12.70 -4.59
C ARG A 162 7.66 -11.61 -5.21
N ARG A 163 7.43 -11.24 -6.47
CA ARG A 163 8.11 -10.12 -7.15
C ARG A 163 8.00 -8.79 -6.40
N LEU A 164 6.82 -8.43 -5.88
CA LEU A 164 6.63 -7.18 -5.12
C LEU A 164 7.25 -7.25 -3.73
N GLN A 165 7.25 -8.44 -3.11
CA GLN A 165 7.96 -8.64 -1.84
C GLN A 165 9.48 -8.54 -2.04
N GLU A 166 10.00 -9.15 -3.11
CA GLU A 166 11.42 -9.11 -3.50
C GLU A 166 11.84 -7.70 -3.91
N LEU A 167 10.97 -6.96 -4.60
CA LEU A 167 11.20 -5.55 -4.95
C LEU A 167 11.30 -4.68 -3.71
N ARG A 168 10.38 -4.82 -2.75
CA ARG A 168 10.46 -4.11 -1.44
C ARG A 168 11.74 -4.43 -0.68
N LEU A 169 12.13 -5.71 -0.65
CA LEU A 169 13.35 -6.13 0.02
C LEU A 169 14.57 -5.50 -0.65
N SER A 170 14.59 -5.51 -1.98
CA SER A 170 15.68 -4.96 -2.80
C SER A 170 15.79 -3.44 -2.65
N LEU A 171 14.66 -2.73 -2.64
CA LEU A 171 14.60 -1.29 -2.41
C LEU A 171 15.06 -0.92 -1.00
N THR A 172 14.67 -1.69 0.01
CA THR A 172 15.10 -1.44 1.40
C THR A 172 16.62 -1.58 1.52
N THR A 173 17.19 -2.64 0.95
CA THR A 173 18.64 -2.88 0.95
C THR A 173 19.39 -1.79 0.17
N ALA A 174 18.96 -1.49 -1.05
CA ALA A 174 19.61 -0.45 -1.87
C ALA A 174 19.51 0.94 -1.23
N THR A 175 18.39 1.24 -0.55
CA THR A 175 18.23 2.49 0.19
C THR A 175 19.24 2.61 1.31
N ALA A 176 19.43 1.56 2.11
CA ALA A 176 20.39 1.54 3.21
C ALA A 176 21.84 1.68 2.71
N GLU A 177 22.21 0.94 1.66
CA GLU A 177 23.55 1.00 1.06
C GLU A 177 23.87 2.39 0.52
N LEU A 178 22.99 2.96 -0.30
CA LEU A 178 23.22 4.28 -0.89
C LEU A 178 23.16 5.39 0.17
N SER A 179 22.30 5.25 1.19
CA SER A 179 22.28 6.21 2.31
C SER A 179 23.59 6.24 3.07
N GLN A 180 24.19 5.06 3.30
CA GLN A 180 25.48 4.95 3.96
C GLN A 180 26.62 5.51 3.12
N GLN A 181 26.58 5.31 1.80
CA GLN A 181 27.60 5.82 0.87
C GLN A 181 27.52 7.33 0.68
N HIS A 182 26.31 7.89 0.55
CA HIS A 182 26.11 9.31 0.22
C HIS A 182 25.90 10.19 1.45
N GLY A 183 25.69 9.61 2.63
CA GLY A 183 25.38 10.35 3.86
C GLY A 183 24.03 11.07 3.82
N ARG A 184 23.16 10.72 2.86
CA ARG A 184 21.81 11.28 2.64
C ARG A 184 20.91 10.22 2.02
N SER A 185 19.59 10.40 2.10
CA SER A 185 18.65 9.52 1.41
C SER A 185 18.91 9.50 -0.11
N PRO A 186 18.89 8.33 -0.75
CA PRO A 186 19.03 8.20 -2.20
C PRO A 186 17.79 8.67 -2.95
N THR A 187 17.98 9.10 -4.19
CA THR A 187 16.90 9.48 -5.10
C THR A 187 16.27 8.26 -5.79
N VAL A 188 15.08 8.44 -6.36
CA VAL A 188 14.39 7.41 -7.16
C VAL A 188 15.25 7.00 -8.35
N HIS A 189 15.90 7.96 -9.01
CA HIS A 189 16.84 7.72 -10.11
C HIS A 189 18.04 6.89 -9.66
N GLU A 190 18.65 7.23 -8.51
CA GLU A 190 19.79 6.48 -7.96
C GLU A 190 19.40 5.04 -7.58
N LEU A 191 18.20 4.84 -7.05
CA LEU A 191 17.66 3.51 -6.75
C LEU A 191 17.35 2.71 -8.02
N ALA A 192 16.80 3.35 -9.04
CA ALA A 192 16.49 2.75 -10.34
C ALA A 192 17.77 2.27 -11.04
N GLU A 193 18.76 3.16 -11.15
CA GLU A 193 20.08 2.86 -11.69
C GLU A 193 20.76 1.72 -10.92
N ARG A 194 20.72 1.77 -9.57
CA ARG A 194 21.37 0.76 -8.71
C ARG A 194 20.73 -0.62 -8.82
N LEU A 195 19.41 -0.67 -8.99
CA LEU A 195 18.62 -1.89 -9.05
C LEU A 195 18.39 -2.39 -10.49
N GLY A 196 18.76 -1.61 -11.50
CA GLY A 196 18.56 -1.95 -12.90
C GLY A 196 17.07 -2.06 -13.28
N ILE A 197 16.22 -1.30 -12.61
CA ILE A 197 14.77 -1.27 -12.81
C ILE A 197 14.34 0.13 -13.22
N SER A 198 13.14 0.26 -13.78
CA SER A 198 12.60 1.59 -14.10
C SER A 198 12.32 2.41 -12.83
N GLU A 199 12.38 3.73 -12.95
CA GLU A 199 11.94 4.63 -11.86
C GLU A 199 10.47 4.38 -11.49
N GLU A 200 9.64 3.99 -12.47
CA GLU A 200 8.26 3.55 -12.24
C GLU A 200 8.22 2.30 -11.34
N GLU A 201 9.07 1.30 -11.58
CA GLU A 201 9.18 0.12 -10.72
C GLU A 201 9.72 0.45 -9.31
N VAL A 202 10.64 1.42 -9.16
CA VAL A 202 11.08 1.91 -7.84
C VAL A 202 9.92 2.50 -7.06
N LEU A 203 9.05 3.26 -7.74
CA LEU A 203 7.87 3.90 -7.16
C LEU A 203 6.72 2.90 -6.89
N GLU A 204 6.71 1.75 -7.57
CA GLU A 204 5.72 0.68 -7.39
C GLU A 204 6.00 -0.25 -6.20
N GLY A 205 7.23 -0.27 -5.68
CA GLY A 205 7.69 -1.14 -4.58
C GLY A 205 7.23 -0.73 -3.18
#